data_AF-A0A523IFI1-F1
#
_entry.id   AF-A0A523IFI1-F1
#
_cell.length_a   1.000
_cell.length_b   1.000
_cell.length_c   1.000
_cell.angle_alpha   90.00
_cell.angle_beta   90.00
_cell.angle_gamma   90.00
#
_symmetry.space_group_name_H-M   'P 1'
#
loop_
_entity.id
_entity.type
_entity.pdbx_description
1 polymer ?
#
loop_
_entity_poly.entity_id
_entity_poly.type
_entity_poly.pdbx_seq_one_letter_code
_entity_poly.pdbx_strand_id
1 'polypeptide(L)'
;MILIDSNIIIALFDSNDVHHKKAVSLLKAIGEQRVYTLSVNLLEIYSVIARRCRERKYDCRTALEQLRMLETNLNIIWVENQKTIHDEIVDKIIETKGKINYIDAIILKYCLDNNAVLKSFDKNLISEYETAR
;
A
#
# COMPACT_ATOMS: atom_id res chain seq x y z
N MET A 1 -4.49 -10.51 10.87
CA MET A 1 -4.76 -9.18 10.28
C MET A 1 -4.39 -9.20 8.80
N ILE A 2 -5.20 -8.60 7.92
CA ILE A 2 -4.88 -8.50 6.49
C ILE A 2 -4.45 -7.07 6.18
N LEU A 3 -3.25 -6.91 5.64
CA LEU A 3 -2.69 -5.63 5.25
C LEU A 3 -2.69 -5.53 3.73
N ILE A 4 -3.28 -4.46 3.18
CA ILE A 4 -3.31 -4.17 1.76
C ILE A 4 -2.33 -3.06 1.42
N ASP A 5 -1.60 -3.28 0.33
CA ASP A 5 -0.64 -2.33 -0.20
C ASP A 5 -1.31 -1.18 -0.99
N SER A 6 -0.58 -0.09 -1.21
CA SER A 6 -1.00 1.11 -1.94
C SER A 6 -1.53 0.76 -3.34
N ASN A 7 -0.86 -0.14 -4.06
CA ASN A 7 -1.20 -0.51 -5.44
C ASN A 7 -2.60 -1.16 -5.56
N ILE A 8 -3.07 -1.86 -4.53
CA ILE A 8 -4.42 -2.42 -4.49
C ILE A 8 -5.43 -1.30 -4.27
N ILE A 9 -5.16 -0.38 -3.35
CA ILE A 9 -6.06 0.75 -3.06
C ILE A 9 -6.19 1.66 -4.28
N ILE A 10 -5.07 1.98 -4.95
CA ILE A 10 -5.04 2.76 -6.19
C ILE A 10 -5.85 2.04 -7.28
N ALA A 11 -5.66 0.74 -7.44
CA ALA A 11 -6.39 -0.04 -8.44
C ALA A 11 -7.90 -0.12 -8.13
N LEU A 12 -8.31 -0.16 -6.86
CA LEU A 12 -9.73 -0.10 -6.47
C LEU A 12 -10.34 1.28 -6.76
N PHE A 13 -9.57 2.34 -6.50
CA PHE A 13 -10.02 3.71 -6.66
C PHE A 13 -10.17 4.10 -8.14
N ASP A 14 -9.20 3.75 -8.99
CA ASP A 14 -9.21 4.10 -10.41
C ASP A 14 -9.81 2.94 -11.23
N SER A 15 -11.05 3.10 -11.70
CA SER A 15 -11.74 2.10 -12.52
C SER A 15 -11.05 1.82 -13.86
N ASN A 16 -10.18 2.72 -14.32
CA ASN A 16 -9.38 2.56 -15.53
C ASN A 16 -8.00 1.92 -15.25
N ASP A 17 -7.70 1.60 -13.99
CA ASP A 17 -6.47 0.88 -13.65
C ASP A 17 -6.51 -0.54 -14.23
N VAL A 18 -5.40 -0.97 -14.84
CA VAL A 18 -5.26 -2.30 -15.44
C VAL A 18 -5.49 -3.43 -14.41
N HIS A 19 -5.25 -3.15 -13.13
CA HIS A 19 -5.46 -4.08 -12.03
C HIS A 19 -6.81 -3.91 -11.33
N HIS A 20 -7.68 -3.00 -11.75
CA HIS A 20 -8.97 -2.75 -11.09
C HIS A 20 -9.80 -4.02 -10.91
N LYS A 21 -10.00 -4.80 -11.98
CA LYS A 21 -10.74 -6.08 -11.91
C LYS A 21 -10.09 -7.08 -10.95
N LYS A 22 -8.77 -7.11 -10.89
CA LYS A 22 -8.00 -7.98 -9.99
C LYS A 22 -8.19 -7.55 -8.54
N ALA A 23 -8.17 -6.24 -8.27
CA ALA A 23 -8.36 -5.68 -6.94
C ALA A 23 -9.78 -5.90 -6.41
N VAL A 24 -10.80 -5.71 -7.25
CA VAL A 24 -12.20 -6.02 -6.91
C VAL A 24 -12.37 -7.51 -6.59
N SER A 25 -11.76 -8.39 -7.40
CA SER A 25 -11.83 -9.84 -7.17
C SER A 25 -11.13 -10.24 -5.86
N LEU A 26 -10.00 -9.60 -5.53
CA LEU A 26 -9.29 -9.81 -4.28
C LEU A 26 -10.16 -9.41 -3.08
N LEU A 27 -10.78 -8.23 -3.09
CA LEU A 27 -11.67 -7.82 -1.99
C LEU A 27 -12.86 -8.76 -1.83
N LYS A 28 -13.48 -9.21 -2.93
CA LYS A 28 -14.55 -10.21 -2.87
C LYS A 28 -14.09 -11.52 -2.23
N ALA A 29 -12.87 -11.97 -2.53
CA ALA A 29 -12.30 -13.18 -1.94
C ALA A 29 -11.94 -13.02 -0.45
N ILE A 30 -11.58 -11.81 -0.01
CA ILE A 30 -11.36 -11.49 1.40
C ILE A 30 -12.69 -11.53 2.18
N GLY A 31 -13.79 -11.13 1.54
CA GLY A 31 -15.13 -11.14 2.12
C GLY A 31 -15.31 -10.06 3.18
N GLU A 32 -16.00 -10.38 4.27
CA GLU A 32 -16.32 -9.44 5.35
C GLU A 32 -15.17 -9.20 6.34
N GLN A 33 -14.00 -9.80 6.09
CA GLN A 33 -12.83 -9.60 6.94
C GLN A 33 -12.34 -8.15 6.88
N ARG A 34 -11.94 -7.61 8.04
CA ARG A 34 -11.36 -6.27 8.10
C ARG A 34 -9.99 -6.25 7.41
N VAL A 35 -9.84 -5.31 6.49
CA VAL A 35 -8.58 -4.98 5.82
C VAL A 35 -8.01 -3.70 6.37
N TYR A 36 -6.68 -3.64 6.45
CA TYR A 36 -5.93 -2.52 6.99
C TYR A 36 -4.89 -2.06 5.98
N THR A 37 -4.50 -0.78 6.05
CA THR A 37 -3.33 -0.25 5.35
C THR A 37 -2.47 0.54 6.33
N LEU A 38 -1.20 0.76 6.00
CA LEU A 38 -0.35 1.65 6.77
C LEU A 38 -0.49 3.10 6.30
N SER A 39 -0.31 4.05 7.21
CA SER A 39 -0.32 5.49 6.89
C SER A 39 0.74 5.88 5.86
N VAL A 40 1.88 5.17 5.82
CA VAL A 40 2.93 5.39 4.80
C VAL A 40 2.42 5.15 3.37
N ASN A 41 1.44 4.27 3.18
CA ASN A 41 0.83 4.04 1.86
C ASN A 41 0.02 5.25 1.39
N LEU A 42 -0.50 6.08 2.30
CA LEU A 42 -1.21 7.31 1.91
C LEU A 42 -0.30 8.25 1.13
N LEU A 43 0.99 8.36 1.51
CA LEU A 43 1.97 9.17 0.79
C LEU A 43 2.03 8.77 -0.68
N GLU A 44 2.10 7.46 -0.95
CA GLU A 44 2.13 6.93 -2.30
C GLU A 44 0.79 7.12 -3.02
N ILE A 45 -0.32 6.76 -2.38
CA ILE A 45 -1.66 6.84 -2.98
C ILE A 45 -1.96 8.29 -3.41
N TYR A 46 -1.83 9.26 -2.51
CA TYR A 46 -2.06 10.67 -2.84
C TYR A 46 -1.12 11.17 -3.94
N SER A 47 0.17 10.79 -3.89
CA SER A 47 1.14 11.19 -4.90
C SER A 47 0.81 10.62 -6.28
N VAL A 48 0.41 9.34 -6.34
CA VAL A 48 0.04 8.66 -7.59
C VAL A 48 -1.23 9.25 -8.17
N ILE A 49 -2.28 9.47 -7.36
CA ILE A 49 -3.53 10.05 -7.84
C ILE A 49 -3.30 11.48 -8.34
N ALA A 50 -2.57 12.32 -7.59
CA ALA A 50 -2.24 13.67 -8.02
C ALA A 50 -1.43 13.69 -9.33
N ARG A 51 -0.48 12.76 -9.49
CA ARG A 51 0.28 12.59 -10.74
C ARG A 51 -0.63 12.18 -11.90
N ARG A 52 -1.47 11.17 -11.72
CA ARG A 52 -2.41 10.68 -12.75
C ARG A 52 -3.37 11.78 -13.21
N CYS A 53 -3.84 12.63 -12.30
CA CYS A 53 -4.70 13.77 -12.66
C CYS A 53 -3.99 14.73 -13.62
N ARG A 54 -2.70 15.01 -13.40
CA ARG A 54 -1.90 15.84 -14.33
C ARG A 54 -1.68 15.16 -15.67
N GLU A 55 -1.29 13.89 -15.66
CA GLU A 55 -0.96 13.13 -16.87
C GLU A 55 -2.19 12.85 -17.75
N ARG A 56 -3.33 12.55 -17.13
CA ARG A 56 -4.58 12.19 -17.81
C ARG A 56 -5.57 13.34 -17.94
N LYS A 57 -5.20 14.54 -17.48
CA LYS A 57 -6.01 15.77 -17.52
C LYS A 57 -7.39 15.62 -16.84
N TYR A 58 -7.43 14.91 -15.72
CA TYR A 58 -8.63 14.83 -14.88
C TYR A 58 -8.66 15.95 -13.84
N ASP A 59 -9.85 16.26 -13.33
CA ASP A 59 -9.98 17.17 -12.21
C ASP A 59 -9.40 16.55 -10.93
N CYS A 60 -8.22 17.04 -10.55
CA CYS A 60 -7.50 16.61 -9.37
C CYS A 60 -8.29 16.85 -8.09
N ARG A 61 -9.07 17.94 -8.00
CA ARG A 61 -9.83 18.27 -6.80
C ARG A 61 -10.87 17.20 -6.52
N THR A 62 -11.70 16.89 -7.51
CA THR A 62 -12.74 15.86 -7.41
C THR A 62 -12.14 14.50 -7.03
N ALA A 63 -11.04 14.11 -7.66
CA ALA A 63 -10.38 12.83 -7.36
C ALA A 63 -9.83 12.78 -5.91
N LEU A 64 -9.19 13.84 -5.43
CA LEU A 64 -8.65 13.88 -4.07
C LEU A 64 -9.75 13.97 -3.00
N GLU A 65 -10.87 14.66 -3.28
CA GLU A 65 -12.03 14.67 -2.39
C GLU A 65 -12.66 13.28 -2.28
N GLN A 66 -12.76 12.53 -3.39
CA GLN A 66 -13.19 11.13 -3.38
C GLN A 66 -12.23 10.21 -2.62
N LEU A 67 -10.92 10.39 -2.80
CA LEU A 67 -9.92 9.64 -2.06
C LEU A 67 -10.02 9.89 -0.55
N ARG A 68 -10.26 11.14 -0.15
CA ARG A 68 -10.47 11.51 1.26
C ARG A 68 -11.73 10.85 1.84
N MET A 69 -12.81 10.71 1.07
CA MET A 69 -13.99 9.95 1.49
C MET A 69 -13.73 8.44 1.56
N LEU A 70 -12.87 7.90 0.69
CA LEU A 70 -12.44 6.51 0.78
C LEU A 70 -11.64 6.29 2.07
N GLU A 71 -10.73 7.21 2.40
CA GLU A 71 -9.89 7.19 3.60
C GLU A 71 -10.70 7.04 4.87
N THR A 72 -11.85 7.73 5.00
CA THR A 72 -12.72 7.62 6.18
C THR A 72 -13.31 6.22 6.40
N ASN A 73 -13.30 5.38 5.36
CA ASN A 73 -13.78 4.00 5.42
C ASN A 73 -12.65 2.96 5.50
N LEU A 74 -11.38 3.39 5.40
CA LEU A 74 -10.22 2.51 5.52
C LEU A 74 -9.81 2.37 6.99
N ASN A 75 -9.42 1.16 7.39
CA ASN A 75 -8.75 0.97 8.67
C ASN A 75 -7.26 1.29 8.47
N ILE A 76 -6.84 2.46 8.92
CA ILE A 76 -5.46 2.95 8.73
C ILE A 76 -4.69 2.81 10.03
N ILE A 77 -3.55 2.13 9.95
CA ILE A 77 -2.61 2.00 11.06
C ILE A 77 -1.52 3.05 10.87
N TRP A 78 -1.36 3.91 11.87
CA TRP A 78 -0.33 4.94 11.86
C TRP A 78 0.99 4.35 12.32
N VAL A 79 1.99 4.37 11.43
CA VAL A 79 3.36 3.94 11.77
C VAL A 79 4.03 5.09 12.50
N GLU A 80 4.09 4.97 13.83
CA GLU A 80 4.76 5.92 14.71
C GLU A 80 6.27 5.68 14.78
N ASN A 81 7.02 6.68 15.25
CA ASN A 81 8.45 6.57 15.56
C ASN A 81 9.32 6.04 14.40
N GLN A 82 9.02 6.40 13.15
CA GLN A 82 9.80 5.96 11.98
C GLN A 82 11.31 6.24 12.09
N LYS A 83 11.70 7.26 12.86
CA LYS A 83 13.10 7.55 13.17
C LYS A 83 13.82 6.39 13.87
N THR A 84 13.16 5.69 14.78
CA THR A 84 13.79 4.63 15.58
C THR A 84 14.00 3.35 14.78
N ILE A 85 13.21 3.13 13.74
CA ILE A 85 13.36 1.97 12.84
C ILE A 85 14.16 2.30 11.58
N HIS A 86 14.58 3.55 11.38
CA HIS A 86 15.16 4.03 10.13
C HIS A 86 16.34 3.17 9.65
N ASP A 87 17.30 2.89 10.53
CA ASP A 87 18.50 2.14 10.17
C ASP A 87 18.13 0.70 9.73
N GLU A 88 17.23 0.03 10.46
CA GLU A 88 16.71 -1.30 10.07
C GLU A 88 16.02 -1.28 8.70
N ILE A 89 15.26 -0.22 8.41
CA ILE A 89 14.58 -0.06 7.12
C ILE A 89 15.61 0.11 6.00
N VAL A 90 16.63 0.95 6.21
CA VAL A 90 17.70 1.20 5.22
C VAL A 90 18.53 -0.06 5.00
N ASP A 91 18.92 -0.76 6.06
CA ASP A 91 19.64 -2.02 5.99
C ASP A 91 18.88 -3.04 5.17
N LYS A 92 17.56 -3.14 5.37
CA LYS A 92 16.72 -4.07 4.59
C LYS A 92 16.70 -3.74 3.09
N ILE A 93 16.68 -2.45 2.72
CA ILE A 93 16.77 -2.03 1.31
C ILE A 93 18.14 -2.43 0.73
N ILE A 94 19.21 -2.26 1.50
CA ILE A 94 20.57 -2.62 1.09
C ILE A 94 20.68 -4.14 0.89
N GLU A 95 20.22 -4.94 1.85
CA GLU A 95 20.21 -6.42 1.79
C GLU A 95 19.48 -6.94 0.56
N THR A 96 18.33 -6.35 0.26
CA THR A 96 17.50 -6.71 -0.88
C THR A 96 18.04 -6.12 -2.19
N LYS A 97 19.16 -5.38 -2.16
CA LYS A 97 19.78 -4.71 -3.30
C LYS A 97 18.81 -3.77 -4.03
N GLY A 98 17.93 -3.11 -3.27
CA GLY A 98 16.93 -2.19 -3.80
C GLY A 98 15.77 -2.84 -4.53
N LYS A 99 15.55 -4.16 -4.39
CA LYS A 99 14.35 -4.83 -4.93
C LYS A 99 13.05 -4.26 -4.35
N ILE A 100 13.10 -3.84 -3.09
CA ILE A 100 12.01 -3.17 -2.38
C ILE A 100 12.44 -1.76 -1.99
N ASN A 101 11.48 -0.84 -1.93
CA ASN A 101 11.71 0.55 -1.55
C ASN A 101 11.54 0.78 -0.04
N TYR A 102 11.69 2.03 0.42
CA TYR A 102 11.59 2.39 1.84
C TYR A 102 10.20 2.14 2.45
N ILE A 103 9.14 2.44 1.70
CA ILE A 103 7.76 2.17 2.12
C ILE A 103 7.53 0.65 2.19
N ASP A 104 7.97 -0.09 1.18
CA ASP A 104 7.87 -1.55 1.14
C ASP A 104 8.59 -2.19 2.35
N ALA A 105 9.79 -1.71 2.68
CA ALA A 105 10.54 -2.20 3.83
C ALA A 105 9.84 -1.90 5.17
N ILE A 106 9.17 -0.74 5.31
CA ILE A 106 8.31 -0.45 6.47
C ILE A 106 7.12 -1.43 6.52
N ILE A 107 6.45 -1.65 5.38
CA ILE A 107 5.32 -2.59 5.29
C ILE A 107 5.78 -4.01 5.69
N LEU A 108 6.91 -4.45 5.13
CA LEU A 108 7.49 -5.75 5.39
C LEU A 108 7.78 -5.92 6.88
N LYS A 109 8.54 -5.00 7.49
CA LYS A 109 8.82 -5.00 8.92
C LYS A 109 7.54 -5.07 9.75
N TYR A 110 6.57 -4.21 9.46
CA TYR A 110 5.29 -4.21 10.18
C TYR A 110 4.55 -5.54 10.06
N CYS A 111 4.52 -6.14 8.87
CA CYS A 111 3.87 -7.42 8.66
C CYS A 111 4.54 -8.56 9.42
N LEU A 112 5.88 -8.57 9.50
CA LEU A 112 6.64 -9.55 10.25
C LEU A 112 6.42 -9.37 11.77
N ASP A 113 6.60 -8.15 12.28
CA ASP A 113 6.48 -7.83 13.70
C ASP A 113 5.06 -8.13 14.26
N ASN A 114 4.02 -8.05 13.41
CA ASN A 114 2.62 -8.21 13.82
C ASN A 114 1.95 -9.49 13.25
N ASN A 115 2.72 -10.37 12.61
CA ASN A 115 2.21 -11.54 11.88
C ASN A 115 1.02 -11.21 10.96
N ALA A 116 1.09 -10.06 10.28
CA ALA A 116 0.05 -9.62 9.36
C ALA A 116 0.18 -10.36 8.02
N VAL A 117 -0.95 -10.70 7.41
CA VAL A 117 -1.01 -11.26 6.06
C VAL A 117 -0.99 -10.13 5.04
N LEU A 118 0.12 -10.01 4.31
CA LEU A 118 0.27 -9.00 3.27
C LEU A 118 -0.48 -9.39 1.99
N LYS A 119 -1.16 -8.41 1.38
CA LYS A 119 -1.68 -8.45 0.02
C LYS A 119 -1.09 -7.28 -0.76
N SER A 120 -0.39 -7.58 -1.84
CA SER A 120 0.20 -6.61 -2.76
C SER A 120 0.19 -7.19 -4.19
N PHE A 121 0.21 -6.32 -5.19
CA PHE A 121 0.49 -6.71 -6.58
C PHE A 121 1.97 -6.54 -6.97
N ASP A 122 2.79 -5.97 -6.08
CA ASP A 122 4.23 -5.91 -6.23
C ASP A 122 4.84 -7.29 -5.95
N LYS A 123 5.45 -7.87 -6.99
CA LYS A 123 6.05 -9.20 -6.91
C LYS A 123 7.33 -9.21 -6.07
N ASN A 124 8.10 -8.13 -6.06
CA ASN A 124 9.32 -8.04 -5.26
C ASN A 124 8.96 -8.00 -3.78
N LEU A 125 8.00 -7.15 -3.39
CA LEU A 125 7.56 -7.08 -2.00
C LEU A 125 6.97 -8.40 -1.51
N ILE A 126 6.12 -9.07 -2.31
CA ILE A 126 5.58 -10.39 -1.97
C ILE A 126 6.69 -11.43 -1.84
N SER A 127 7.66 -11.46 -2.76
CA SER A 127 8.78 -12.40 -2.71
C SER A 127 9.63 -12.23 -1.44
N GLU A 128 9.92 -10.99 -1.04
CA GLU A 128 10.68 -10.71 0.18
C GLU A 128 9.87 -11.03 1.44
N TYR A 129 8.56 -10.79 1.43
CA TYR A 129 7.66 -11.18 2.51
C TYR A 129 7.58 -12.69 2.70
N GLU A 130 7.45 -13.47 1.62
CA GLU A 130 7.40 -14.94 1.68
C GLU A 130 8.74 -15.55 2.11
N THR A 131 9.87 -14.91 1.76
CA THR A 131 11.21 -15.39 2.16
C THR A 131 11.50 -15.14 3.64
N ALA A 132 10.94 -14.06 4.21
CA ALA A 132 11.20 -13.66 5.59
C ALA A 132 10.26 -14.31 6.63
N ARG A 133 9.30 -15.13 6.19
CA ARG A 133 8.25 -15.72 7.02
C ARG A 133 8.50 -17.19 7.33
#